data_AF-A0A256G7I0-F1
#
_entry.id   AF-A0A256G7I0-F1
#
_cell.length_a   1.000
_cell.length_b   1.000
_cell.length_c   1.000
_cell.angle_alpha   90.00
_cell.angle_beta   90.00
_cell.angle_gamma   90.00
#
_symmetry.space_group_name_H-M   'P 1'
#
loop_
_entity.id
_entity.type
_entity.pdbx_description
1 polymer ?
#
loop_
_entity_poly.entity_id
_entity_poly.type
_entity_poly.pdbx_seq_one_letter_code
_entity_poly.pdbx_strand_id
1 'polypeptide(L)' 'MLCVITHDNTSFELVAHDDVPIGHKIALMDIKTGDTATKYGEDIGKFVADVAQGRHVHTHNLKTKRW' A
#
# COMPACT_ATOMS: atom_id res chain seq x y z
N MET A 1 -2.12 14.14 -2.76
CA MET A 1 -2.50 13.99 -1.34
C MET A 1 -1.28 14.22 -0.47
N LEU A 2 -1.47 14.81 0.71
CA LEU A 2 -0.42 14.97 1.70
C LEU A 2 -0.21 13.64 2.43
N CYS A 3 1.01 13.13 2.42
CA CYS A 3 1.43 11.96 3.18
C CYS A 3 2.34 12.41 4.32
N VAL A 4 2.09 11.91 5.54
CA VAL A 4 2.88 12.24 6.73
C VAL A 4 3.50 10.97 7.29
N ILE A 5 4.80 10.99 7.52
CA ILE A 5 5.54 9.90 8.17
C ILE A 5 5.45 10.13 9.68
N THR A 6 4.68 9.29 10.37
CA THR A 6 4.39 9.47 11.81
C THR A 6 5.59 9.23 12.72
N HIS A 7 6.65 8.59 12.22
CA HIS A 7 7.87 8.32 12.99
C HIS A 7 8.69 9.60 13.23
N ASP A 8 8.77 10.48 12.24
CA ASP A 8 9.64 11.67 12.26
C ASP A 8 8.91 12.98 11.92
N ASN A 9 7.59 12.93 11.72
CA ASN A 9 6.73 14.05 11.33
C ASN A 9 7.13 14.71 10.00
N THR A 10 7.94 14.06 9.18
CA THR A 10 8.21 14.53 7.83
C THR A 10 6.99 14.30 6.94
N SER A 11 6.91 15.03 5.84
CA SER A 11 5.80 14.91 4.89
C SER A 11 6.27 14.96 3.45
N PHE A 12 5.47 14.40 2.57
CA PHE A 12 5.67 14.41 1.13
C PHE A 12 4.33 14.41 0.40
N GLU A 13 4.35 14.76 -0.88
CA GLU A 13 3.17 14.70 -1.74
C GLU A 13 3.18 13.43 -2.59
N LEU A 14 2.00 12.84 -2.76
CA LEU A 14 1.78 11.66 -3.59
C LEU A 14 0.46 11.83 -4.37
N VAL A 15 0.45 11.48 -5.65
CA VAL A 15 -0.78 11.50 -6.45
C VAL A 15 -1.56 10.21 -6.19
N ALA A 16 -2.82 10.34 -5.80
CA ALA A 16 -3.74 9.21 -5.76
C ALA A 16 -4.40 9.06 -7.13
N HIS A 17 -4.31 7.88 -7.72
CA HIS A 17 -4.82 7.61 -9.07
C HIS A 17 -6.20 6.93 -9.10
N ASP A 18 -6.69 6.51 -7.93
CA ASP A 18 -7.98 5.84 -7.74
C ASP A 18 -8.72 6.50 -6.57
N ASP A 19 -10.04 6.33 -6.53
CA ASP A 19 -10.82 6.63 -5.32
C ASP A 19 -10.48 5.61 -4.23
N VAL A 20 -9.93 6.07 -3.11
CA VAL A 20 -9.51 5.20 -1.99
C VAL A 20 -10.40 5.45 -0.78
N PRO A 21 -11.24 4.47 -0.38
CA PRO A 21 -12.06 4.57 0.83
C PRO A 21 -11.24 4.76 2.11
N ILE A 22 -11.84 5.39 3.12
CA ILE A 22 -11.21 5.54 4.44
C ILE A 22 -10.84 4.17 5.03
N GLY A 23 -9.63 4.06 5.57
CA GLY A 23 -9.09 2.81 6.13
C GLY A 23 -8.47 1.86 5.11
N HIS A 24 -8.55 2.17 3.82
CA HIS A 24 -7.84 1.40 2.78
C HIS A 24 -6.38 1.84 2.63
N LYS A 25 -5.61 1.04 1.89
CA LYS A 25 -4.17 1.23 1.69
C LYS A 25 -3.91 1.82 0.31
N ILE A 26 -2.82 2.60 0.20
CA ILE A 26 -2.30 3.13 -1.06
C ILE A 26 -0.85 2.70 -1.22
N ALA A 27 -0.42 2.40 -2.44
CA ALA A 27 0.96 2.04 -2.72
C ALA A 27 1.88 3.27 -2.64
N LEU A 28 2.91 3.23 -1.79
CA LEU A 28 3.87 4.33 -1.63
C LEU A 28 5.02 4.28 -2.66
N MET A 29 5.14 3.16 -3.38
CA MET A 29 6.13 2.90 -4.44
C MET A 29 5.51 1.90 -5.41
N ASP A 30 6.19 1.64 -6.53
CA ASP A 30 5.81 0.54 -7.43
C ASP A 30 6.04 -0.81 -6.74
N ILE A 31 5.06 -1.69 -6.86
CA ILE A 31 5.04 -3.02 -6.25
C ILE A 31 4.82 -4.04 -7.35
N LYS A 32 5.57 -5.13 -7.31
CA LYS A 32 5.48 -6.21 -8.27
C LYS A 32 4.67 -7.38 -7.73
N THR A 33 4.06 -8.09 -8.66
CA THR A 33 3.39 -9.35 -8.36
C THR A 33 4.37 -10.31 -7.66
N GLY A 34 3.94 -10.89 -6.55
CA GLY A 34 4.74 -11.80 -5.73
C GLY A 34 5.51 -11.13 -4.60
N ASP A 35 5.62 -9.80 -4.59
CA ASP A 35 6.23 -9.05 -3.49
C ASP A 35 5.49 -9.29 -2.18
N THR A 36 6.25 -9.31 -1.08
CA THR A 36 5.70 -9.45 0.26
C THR A 36 5.11 -8.12 0.73
N ALA A 37 3.90 -8.16 1.27
CA ALA A 37 3.31 -7.03 1.96
C ALA A 37 3.71 -7.07 3.44
N THR A 38 4.42 -6.04 3.90
CA THR A 38 4.79 -5.89 5.32
C THR A 38 3.95 -4.80 5.96
N LYS A 39 3.37 -5.06 7.13
CA LYS A 39 2.67 -4.05 7.92
C LYS A 39 3.03 -4.21 9.40
N TYR A 40 3.44 -3.12 10.04
CA TYR A 40 3.90 -3.11 11.44
C TYR A 40 5.03 -4.11 11.73
N GLY A 41 5.93 -4.30 10.76
CA GLY A 41 7.04 -5.26 10.87
C GLY A 41 6.68 -6.71 10.60
N GLU A 42 5.41 -7.03 10.35
CA GLU A 42 4.94 -8.39 10.10
C GLU A 42 4.62 -8.61 8.62
N ASP A 43 4.94 -9.80 8.11
CA ASP A 43 4.52 -10.27 6.79
C ASP A 43 3.02 -10.55 6.81
N ILE A 44 2.25 -9.67 6.17
CA ILE A 44 0.80 -9.77 6.15
C ILE A 44 0.27 -10.48 4.91
N GLY A 45 1.08 -10.81 3.90
CA GLY A 45 0.54 -11.18 2.60
C GLY A 45 1.51 -11.11 1.42
N LYS A 46 0.97 -11.42 0.23
CA LYS A 46 1.65 -11.23 -1.06
C LYS A 46 0.77 -10.49 -2.06
N PHE A 47 1.40 -9.64 -2.86
CA PHE A 47 0.74 -9.00 -3.99
C PHE A 47 0.47 -10.03 -5.10
N VAL A 48 -0.73 -9.98 -5.66
CA VAL A 48 -1.18 -10.89 -6.74
C VAL A 48 -1.32 -10.18 -8.08
N ALA A 49 -1.03 -8.89 -8.12
CA ALA A 49 -0.92 -8.08 -9.33
C ALA A 49 0.11 -6.97 -9.10
N ASP A 50 0.67 -6.43 -10.18
CA ASP A 50 1.50 -5.23 -10.13
C ASP A 50 0.64 -4.04 -9.66
N VAL A 51 1.21 -3.21 -8.78
CA VAL A 51 0.55 -2.01 -8.25
C VAL A 51 1.50 -0.83 -8.40
N ALA A 52 1.16 0.10 -9.27
CA ALA A 52 1.93 1.33 -9.41
C ALA A 52 1.81 2.22 -8.16
N GLN A 53 2.81 3.06 -7.91
CA GLN A 53 2.73 4.08 -6.87
C GLN A 53 1.43 4.90 -7.00
N GLY A 54 0.78 5.20 -5.87
CA GLY A 54 -0.45 5.99 -5.85
C GLY A 54 -1.73 5.23 -6.16
N ARG A 55 -1.66 3.92 -6.41
CA ARG A 55 -2.84 3.06 -6.66
C ARG A 55 -3.39 2.44 -5.38
N HIS A 56 -4.68 2.11 -5.43
CA HIS A 56 -5.42 1.49 -4.33
C HIS A 56 -4.94 0.06 -4.04
N VAL A 57 -4.59 -0.25 -2.80
CA VAL A 57 -4.20 -1.60 -2.35
C VAL A 57 -5.30 -2.24 -1.51
N HIS A 58 -5.88 -3.33 -2.04
CA HIS A 58 -6.97 -4.07 -1.41
C HIS A 58 -7.01 -5.54 -1.85
N THR A 59 -8.08 -6.27 -1.55
CA THR A 59 -8.22 -7.72 -1.79
C THR A 59 -8.07 -8.19 -3.24
N HIS A 60 -8.19 -7.26 -4.20
CA HIS A 60 -8.05 -7.55 -5.64
C HIS A 60 -6.58 -7.63 -6.09
N ASN A 61 -5.65 -6.96 -5.40
CA ASN A 61 -4.22 -6.94 -5.72
C ASN A 61 -3.31 -7.39 -4.58
N LEU A 62 -3.86 -7.60 -3.38
CA LEU A 62 -3.15 -8.11 -2.21
C LEU A 62 -3.92 -9.27 -1.58
N LYS A 63 -3.26 -10.42 -1.41
CA LYS A 63 -3.77 -11.56 -0.62
C LYS A 63 -3.04 -11.63 0.72
N THR A 64 -3.81 -11.56 1.80
CA THR A 64 -3.25 -11.61 3.15
C THR A 64 -2.98 -13.05 3.62
N LYS A 65 -1.95 -13.26 4.42
CA LYS A 65 -1.50 -14.57 4.93
C LYS A 65 -2.32 -15.15 6.09
N ARG A 66 -3.50 -14.61 6.41
CA ARG A 66 -4.26 -15.03 7.59
C ARG A 66 -5.51 -15.85 7.21
N TRP A 67 -5.46 -17.12 7.65
CA TRP A 67 -6.46 -18.22 7.74
C TRP A 67 -7.10 -18.72 6.45
#